data_AF-A0A964L751-F1
#
_entry.id   AF-A0A964L751-F1
#
_cell.length_a   1.000
_cell.length_b   1.000
_cell.length_c   1.000
_cell.angle_alpha   90.00
_cell.angle_beta   90.00
_cell.angle_gamma   90.00
#
_symmetry.space_group_name_H-M   'P 1'
#
loop_
_entity.id
_entity.type
_entity.pdbx_description
1 polymer ?
#
loop_
_entity_poly.entity_id
_entity_poly.type
_entity_poly.pdbx_seq_one_letter_code
_entity_poly.pdbx_strand_id
1 'polypeptide(L)'
;MNHGGKRGTRGKCEERKSGIEFALFLLPVFPRAPRGSFVFRDTIRLHRAHFGEPFMNAELSRWELAAENIAVKIRWFGILFGYILVNLGDVQHQIILNAILALGVGYAVCDTAYSLRGQIFLRRSPLLISAMEALFIAILCYYHQGLESAFRYYYMLSLICCAIRHEPRVTYTTWALHSVSFVTLFFVLPSEQQKLAPLILTLVIVLWVTWASSALASLLRRVGDRLSDLNRELEDHRTLLEARIAERTLELQEAQAHVLHQEKMAAFGLLAAGIAHEVGNPLTSISSLVQMLQRRDQDVYTKEKLALVSGQLDRIQTTLRELINFSRPASTARTRIAIADVVQEALNIAKYYKRPKGR
;
A
#
# COMPACT_ATOMS: atom_id res chain seq x y z
N MET A 1 -28.10 48.90 -42.54
CA MET A 1 -28.85 47.71 -42.10
C MET A 1 -28.13 47.10 -40.91
N ASN A 2 -28.84 47.03 -39.79
CA ASN A 2 -28.57 46.46 -38.46
C ASN A 2 -27.35 46.91 -37.61
N HIS A 3 -27.72 47.74 -36.62
CA HIS A 3 -27.19 48.00 -35.27
C HIS A 3 -26.57 46.79 -34.56
N GLY A 4 -25.64 46.92 -33.61
CA GLY A 4 -25.34 48.02 -32.68
C GLY A 4 -25.40 47.46 -31.25
N GLY A 5 -24.30 47.55 -30.50
CA GLY A 5 -24.13 46.84 -29.22
C GLY A 5 -24.46 47.59 -27.93
N LYS A 6 -24.09 46.91 -26.83
CA LYS A 6 -23.87 47.35 -25.44
C LYS A 6 -25.09 47.66 -24.55
N ARG A 7 -25.17 46.99 -23.39
CA ARG A 7 -24.89 47.49 -22.00
C ARG A 7 -25.67 46.66 -20.97
N GLY A 8 -25.02 46.39 -19.83
CA GLY A 8 -25.68 45.86 -18.63
C GLY A 8 -25.90 46.92 -17.54
N THR A 9 -26.74 46.59 -16.57
CA THR A 9 -26.93 47.16 -15.20
C THR A 9 -27.90 46.21 -14.47
N ARG A 10 -27.58 45.46 -13.41
CA ARG A 10 -27.40 45.77 -11.97
C ARG A 10 -28.63 46.39 -11.25
N GLY A 11 -29.15 45.67 -10.24
CA GLY A 11 -30.16 46.07 -9.22
C GLY A 11 -31.06 44.87 -8.85
N LYS A 12 -30.93 44.07 -7.75
CA LYS A 12 -30.74 44.21 -6.28
C LYS A 12 -32.08 44.24 -5.48
N CYS A 13 -32.19 43.32 -4.50
CA CYS A 13 -33.20 43.13 -3.43
C CYS A 13 -34.62 42.71 -3.87
N GLU A 14 -35.32 41.76 -3.24
CA GLU A 14 -35.59 41.70 -1.80
C GLU A 14 -35.96 40.28 -1.30
N GLU A 15 -35.73 40.06 -0.01
CA GLU A 15 -35.86 38.84 0.78
C GLU A 15 -37.28 38.23 0.84
N ARG A 16 -37.34 36.89 0.89
CA ARG A 16 -38.20 36.22 1.88
C ARG A 16 -37.54 34.95 2.40
N LYS A 17 -37.01 35.07 3.63
CA LYS A 17 -36.62 33.97 4.50
C LYS A 17 -37.89 33.28 5.04
N SER A 18 -37.94 31.97 4.95
CA SER A 18 -38.53 31.11 5.98
C SER A 18 -37.82 29.77 5.92
N GLY A 19 -36.90 29.55 6.86
CA GLY A 19 -36.08 28.37 6.93
C GLY A 19 -36.85 27.14 7.41
N ILE A 20 -36.50 26.00 6.82
CA ILE A 20 -36.38 24.71 7.49
C ILE A 20 -35.17 24.04 6.83
N GLU A 21 -34.00 24.12 7.46
CA GLU A 21 -32.82 23.36 7.04
C GLU A 21 -33.03 21.89 7.39
N PHE A 22 -33.28 21.07 6.38
CA PHE A 22 -33.09 19.62 6.42
C PHE A 22 -31.88 19.29 5.54
N ALA A 23 -30.68 19.46 6.10
CA ALA A 23 -29.43 19.17 5.39
C ALA A 23 -28.47 18.43 6.32
N LEU A 24 -28.76 17.15 6.59
CA LEU A 24 -27.77 16.26 7.20
C LEU A 24 -28.02 14.79 6.86
N PHE A 25 -28.00 14.46 5.57
CA PHE A 25 -27.79 13.07 5.12
C PHE A 25 -27.18 13.13 3.74
N LEU A 26 -25.86 12.96 3.66
CA LEU A 26 -25.01 12.59 2.52
C LEU A 26 -23.62 13.22 2.71
N LEU A 27 -22.79 12.61 3.57
CA LEU A 27 -21.34 12.78 3.49
C LEU A 27 -20.75 11.58 2.74
N PRO A 28 -19.77 11.80 1.83
CA PRO A 28 -19.21 10.77 0.98
C PRO A 28 -18.33 9.79 1.76
N VAL A 29 -18.49 8.51 1.45
CA VAL A 29 -17.72 7.38 1.98
C VAL A 29 -16.39 7.29 1.25
N PHE A 30 -15.32 7.91 1.77
CA PHE A 30 -13.92 7.50 1.54
C PHE A 30 -13.04 8.04 2.68
N PRO A 31 -12.20 7.20 3.34
CA PRO A 31 -11.20 7.73 4.25
C PRO A 31 -10.07 8.40 3.45
N ARG A 32 -9.67 9.61 3.88
CA ARG A 32 -8.46 10.30 3.41
C ARG A 32 -7.23 9.42 3.62
N ALA A 33 -6.45 9.19 2.56
CA ALA A 33 -5.10 8.67 2.67
C ALA A 33 -4.22 9.65 3.48
N PRO A 34 -3.30 9.16 4.34
CA PRO A 34 -2.36 10.04 5.01
C PRO A 34 -1.36 10.61 3.99
N ARG A 35 -1.40 11.93 3.80
CA ARG A 35 -0.31 12.66 3.13
C ARG A 35 0.83 12.83 4.12
N GLY A 36 1.98 12.27 3.80
CA GLY A 36 3.23 12.48 4.53
C GLY A 36 4.41 12.03 3.69
N SER A 37 4.90 12.94 2.85
CA SER A 37 6.22 12.84 2.24
C SER A 37 7.29 13.15 3.29
N PHE A 38 8.23 12.25 3.55
CA PHE A 38 9.68 12.56 3.64
C PHE A 38 10.54 11.28 3.79
N VAL A 39 11.32 11.01 2.73
CA VAL A 39 12.77 10.71 2.70
C VAL A 39 13.38 9.71 3.70
N PHE A 40 13.76 8.55 3.16
CA PHE A 40 15.11 7.94 3.22
C PHE A 40 15.89 8.05 4.54
N ARG A 41 15.73 7.07 5.44
CA ARG A 41 16.86 6.48 6.19
C ARG A 41 16.46 5.17 6.89
N ASP A 42 17.42 4.25 6.87
CA ASP A 42 17.55 3.07 7.74
C ASP A 42 16.95 1.75 7.23
N THR A 43 17.46 1.34 6.08
CA THR A 43 17.83 -0.05 5.80
C THR A 43 18.76 -0.56 6.93
N ILE A 44 18.48 -1.75 7.49
CA ILE A 44 19.17 -2.47 8.59
C ILE A 44 18.41 -2.41 9.94
N ARG A 45 17.32 -3.19 10.03
CA ARG A 45 16.87 -3.83 11.28
C ARG A 45 16.02 -5.08 11.01
N LEU A 46 16.60 -6.03 10.27
CA LEU A 46 16.10 -7.41 10.14
C LEU A 46 16.90 -8.32 11.08
N HIS A 47 16.55 -8.42 12.38
CA HIS A 47 16.80 -9.57 13.28
C HIS A 47 16.47 -9.28 14.77
N ARG A 48 15.18 -9.24 15.12
CA ARG A 48 14.57 -9.47 16.46
C ARG A 48 13.09 -9.05 16.34
N ALA A 49 12.07 -9.83 16.65
CA ALA A 49 11.96 -10.86 17.66
C ALA A 49 10.87 -11.88 17.29
N HIS A 50 11.25 -13.15 17.29
CA HIS A 50 10.38 -14.26 17.68
C HIS A 50 10.44 -14.31 19.21
N PHE A 51 9.44 -13.79 19.92
CA PHE A 51 9.13 -14.18 21.31
C PHE A 51 7.67 -13.79 21.59
N GLY A 52 6.94 -14.73 22.20
CA GLY A 52 5.48 -14.75 22.25
C GLY A 52 4.84 -13.58 22.99
N GLU A 53 3.75 -13.11 22.41
CA GLU A 53 2.68 -12.42 23.12
C GLU A 53 1.53 -13.43 23.36
N PRO A 54 1.00 -13.55 24.58
CA PRO A 54 -0.11 -14.44 24.87
C PRO A 54 -1.40 -13.91 24.23
N PHE A 55 -2.25 -14.84 23.78
CA PHE A 55 -3.62 -14.61 23.33
C PHE A 55 -4.31 -13.44 24.08
N MET A 56 -4.75 -12.40 23.36
CA MET A 56 -6.03 -11.67 23.55
C MET A 56 -6.01 -10.36 22.75
N ASN A 57 -6.34 -10.45 21.45
CA ASN A 57 -7.12 -9.51 20.65
C ASN A 57 -7.03 -9.99 19.21
N ALA A 58 -7.90 -10.92 18.82
CA ALA A 58 -8.11 -11.20 17.41
C ALA A 58 -8.63 -9.90 16.78
N GLU A 59 -7.80 -9.23 15.98
CA GLU A 59 -8.26 -8.12 15.13
C GLU A 59 -9.51 -8.59 14.40
N LEU A 60 -10.66 -8.00 14.73
CA LEU A 60 -11.90 -8.29 14.01
C LEU A 60 -11.65 -7.98 12.54
N SER A 61 -12.06 -8.90 11.66
CA SER A 61 -11.87 -8.66 10.24
C SER A 61 -12.58 -7.36 9.85
N ARG A 62 -12.02 -6.61 8.89
CA ARG A 62 -12.63 -5.38 8.39
C ARG A 62 -14.09 -5.59 7.95
N TRP A 63 -14.41 -6.80 7.48
CA TRP A 63 -15.76 -7.22 7.15
C TRP A 63 -16.68 -7.30 8.37
N GLU A 64 -16.26 -7.94 9.47
CA GLU A 64 -17.06 -8.09 10.69
C GLU A 64 -17.50 -6.73 11.25
N LEU A 65 -16.60 -5.75 11.29
CA LEU A 65 -16.91 -4.39 11.77
C LEU A 65 -17.85 -3.64 10.81
N ALA A 66 -17.65 -3.77 9.49
CA ALA A 66 -18.51 -3.16 8.49
C ALA A 66 -19.93 -3.76 8.54
N ALA A 67 -20.03 -5.09 8.66
CA ALA A 67 -21.29 -5.81 8.83
C ALA A 67 -22.03 -5.39 10.11
N GLU A 68 -21.32 -5.22 11.21
CA GLU A 68 -21.88 -4.74 12.47
C GLU A 68 -22.48 -3.34 12.33
N ASN A 69 -21.74 -2.41 11.71
CA ASN A 69 -22.19 -1.04 11.49
C ASN A 69 -23.47 -0.98 10.64
N ILE A 70 -23.55 -1.81 9.59
CA ILE A 70 -24.75 -1.93 8.76
C ILE A 70 -25.94 -2.45 9.60
N ALA A 71 -25.73 -3.49 10.41
CA ALA A 71 -26.78 -4.05 11.24
C ALA A 71 -27.32 -3.06 12.29
N VAL A 72 -26.43 -2.30 12.95
CA VAL A 72 -26.81 -1.24 13.90
C VAL A 72 -27.73 -0.21 13.24
N LYS A 73 -27.38 0.25 12.03
CA LYS A 73 -28.19 1.22 11.27
C LYS A 73 -29.56 0.67 10.90
N ILE A 74 -29.59 -0.58 10.43
CA ILE A 74 -30.85 -1.26 10.10
C ILE A 74 -31.74 -1.37 11.34
N ARG A 75 -31.18 -1.66 12.51
CA ARG A 75 -31.93 -1.77 13.77
C ARG A 75 -32.53 -0.43 14.20
N TRP A 76 -31.74 0.65 14.17
CA TRP A 76 -32.26 1.99 14.46
C TRP A 76 -33.37 2.42 13.51
N PHE A 77 -33.20 2.13 12.21
CA PHE A 77 -34.24 2.37 11.22
C PHE A 77 -35.52 1.58 11.53
N GLY A 78 -35.38 0.30 11.88
CA GLY A 78 -36.50 -0.55 12.28
C GLY A 78 -37.26 0.03 13.48
N ILE A 79 -36.55 0.41 14.54
CA ILE A 79 -37.17 1.00 15.74
C ILE A 79 -37.89 2.32 15.42
N LEU A 80 -37.27 3.20 14.64
CA LEU A 80 -37.89 4.46 14.22
C LEU A 80 -39.17 4.20 13.41
N PHE A 81 -39.11 3.29 12.44
CA PHE A 81 -40.26 2.91 11.64
C PHE A 81 -41.38 2.30 12.50
N GLY A 82 -41.02 1.44 13.46
CA GLY A 82 -41.98 0.84 14.39
C GLY A 82 -42.68 1.88 15.25
N TYR A 83 -41.93 2.86 15.75
CA TYR A 83 -42.49 3.98 16.51
C TYR A 83 -43.46 4.81 15.67
N ILE A 84 -43.09 5.14 14.44
CA ILE A 84 -43.95 5.85 13.48
C ILE A 84 -45.23 5.06 13.25
N LEU A 85 -45.12 3.76 12.95
CA LEU A 85 -46.27 2.89 12.68
C LEU A 85 -47.26 2.85 13.85
N VAL A 86 -46.76 2.77 15.08
CA VAL A 86 -47.59 2.66 16.30
C VAL A 86 -48.27 3.99 16.65
N ASN A 87 -47.62 5.13 16.41
CA ASN A 87 -48.11 6.43 16.87
C ASN A 87 -48.87 7.22 15.79
N LEU A 88 -48.77 6.84 14.52
CA LEU A 88 -49.59 7.40 13.43
C LEU A 88 -50.82 6.55 13.09
N GLY A 89 -50.83 5.28 13.48
CA GLY A 89 -51.97 4.39 13.29
C GLY A 89 -52.96 4.45 14.45
N ASP A 90 -54.22 4.11 14.17
CA ASP A 90 -55.21 3.84 15.22
C ASP A 90 -55.00 2.41 15.76
N VAL A 91 -54.22 2.31 16.84
CA VAL A 91 -53.77 1.02 17.40
C VAL A 91 -54.25 0.86 18.84
N GLN A 92 -55.02 -0.21 19.10
CA GLN A 92 -55.63 -0.47 20.42
C GLN A 92 -54.62 -0.54 21.58
N HIS A 93 -53.44 -1.13 21.35
CA HIS A 93 -52.44 -1.40 22.40
C HIS A 93 -51.21 -0.47 22.34
N GLN A 94 -51.41 0.81 21.98
CA GLN A 94 -50.32 1.77 21.73
C GLN A 94 -49.29 1.86 22.87
N ILE A 95 -49.72 1.91 24.14
CA ILE A 95 -48.83 2.02 25.31
C ILE A 95 -47.92 0.79 25.43
N ILE A 96 -48.49 -0.41 25.26
CA ILE A 96 -47.74 -1.68 25.35
C ILE A 96 -46.72 -1.76 24.21
N LEU A 97 -47.13 -1.41 22.99
CA LEU A 97 -46.25 -1.42 21.82
C LEU A 97 -45.10 -0.42 21.97
N ASN A 98 -45.35 0.79 22.48
CA ASN A 98 -44.30 1.77 22.76
C ASN A 98 -43.34 1.28 23.86
N ALA A 99 -43.83 0.58 24.89
CA ALA A 99 -42.98 -0.02 25.92
C ALA A 99 -42.07 -1.12 25.35
N ILE A 100 -42.59 -1.99 24.47
CA ILE A 100 -41.79 -2.99 23.77
C ILE A 100 -40.73 -2.31 22.89
N LEU A 101 -41.11 -1.32 22.08
CA LEU A 101 -40.16 -0.57 21.26
C LEU A 101 -39.08 0.13 22.09
N ALA A 102 -39.40 0.62 23.30
CA ALA A 102 -38.43 1.19 24.22
C ALA A 102 -37.38 0.15 24.70
N LEU A 103 -37.77 -1.11 24.92
CA LEU A 103 -36.80 -2.19 25.15
C LEU A 103 -35.89 -2.39 23.94
N GLY A 104 -36.46 -2.32 22.74
CA GLY A 104 -35.70 -2.34 21.48
C GLY A 104 -34.69 -1.19 21.38
N VAL A 105 -35.06 0.03 21.78
CA VAL A 105 -34.13 1.18 21.89
C VAL A 105 -33.00 0.86 22.84
N GLY A 106 -33.28 0.35 24.04
CA GLY A 106 -32.26 0.00 25.03
C GLY A 106 -31.24 -1.00 24.47
N TYR A 107 -31.71 -2.03 23.78
CA TYR A 107 -30.85 -2.98 23.08
C TYR A 107 -30.03 -2.33 21.97
N ALA A 108 -30.63 -1.49 21.12
CA ALA A 108 -29.93 -0.79 20.04
C ALA A 108 -28.86 0.19 20.57
N VAL A 109 -29.11 0.87 21.69
CA VAL A 109 -28.13 1.72 22.37
C VAL A 109 -26.94 0.89 22.87
N CYS A 110 -27.20 -0.25 23.52
CA CYS A 110 -26.14 -1.16 23.97
C CYS A 110 -25.29 -1.64 22.79
N ASP A 111 -25.93 -2.10 21.72
CA ASP A 111 -25.26 -2.58 20.51
C ASP A 111 -24.43 -1.48 19.83
N THR A 112 -24.98 -0.26 19.76
CA THR A 112 -24.27 0.92 19.25
C THR A 112 -23.04 1.25 20.10
N ALA A 113 -23.15 1.19 21.42
CA ALA A 113 -22.03 1.46 22.33
C ALA A 113 -20.89 0.45 22.16
N TYR A 114 -21.20 -0.83 21.93
CA TYR A 114 -20.19 -1.84 21.59
C TYR A 114 -19.58 -1.61 20.21
N SER A 115 -20.41 -1.31 19.20
CA SER A 115 -19.96 -1.03 17.84
C SER A 115 -18.99 0.17 17.77
N LEU A 116 -19.26 1.24 18.54
CA LEU A 116 -18.37 2.40 18.65
C LEU A 116 -17.01 2.08 19.30
N ARG A 117 -16.92 1.02 20.12
CA ARG A 117 -15.66 0.51 20.68
C ARG A 117 -14.96 -0.50 19.77
N GLY A 118 -15.46 -0.69 18.55
CA GLY A 118 -14.95 -1.69 17.63
C GLY A 118 -15.19 -3.13 18.11
N GLN A 119 -16.25 -3.36 18.88
CA GLN A 119 -16.62 -4.67 19.42
C GLN A 119 -18.02 -5.08 18.93
N ILE A 120 -18.28 -6.37 18.90
CA ILE A 120 -19.59 -6.94 18.57
C ILE A 120 -20.30 -7.32 19.86
N PHE A 121 -21.51 -6.82 20.07
CA PHE A 121 -22.31 -7.16 21.25
C PHE A 121 -22.69 -8.64 21.23
N LEU A 122 -22.48 -9.33 22.36
CA LEU A 122 -22.76 -10.77 22.50
C LEU A 122 -22.17 -11.66 21.38
N ARG A 123 -20.96 -11.32 20.88
CA ARG A 123 -20.28 -12.03 19.77
C ARG A 123 -20.28 -13.57 19.91
N ARG A 124 -20.17 -14.09 21.13
CA ARG A 124 -20.08 -15.53 21.42
C ARG A 124 -21.42 -16.27 21.37
N SER A 125 -22.54 -15.55 21.39
CA SER A 125 -23.88 -16.14 21.52
C SER A 125 -24.87 -15.56 20.50
N PRO A 126 -24.62 -15.72 19.19
CA PRO A 126 -25.50 -15.16 18.15
C PRO A 126 -26.91 -15.76 18.17
N LEU A 127 -27.04 -17.04 18.54
CA LEU A 127 -28.35 -17.70 18.64
C LEU A 127 -29.22 -17.13 19.76
N LEU A 128 -28.62 -16.66 20.86
CA LEU A 128 -29.35 -16.00 21.94
C LEU A 128 -29.96 -14.68 21.45
N ILE A 129 -29.21 -13.92 20.66
CA ILE A 129 -29.69 -12.69 20.03
C ILE A 129 -30.87 -13.02 19.11
N SER A 130 -30.73 -14.02 18.25
CA SER A 130 -31.81 -14.47 17.36
C SER A 130 -33.05 -14.91 18.14
N ALA A 131 -32.91 -15.63 19.26
CA ALA A 131 -34.04 -16.03 20.09
C ALA A 131 -34.78 -14.82 20.68
N MET A 132 -34.01 -13.86 21.20
CA MET A 132 -34.55 -12.63 21.77
C MET A 132 -35.24 -11.78 20.69
N GLU A 133 -34.66 -11.65 19.50
CA GLU A 133 -35.27 -10.94 18.37
C GLU A 133 -36.54 -11.65 17.88
N ALA A 134 -36.54 -12.98 17.76
CA ALA A 134 -37.73 -13.75 17.36
C ALA A 134 -38.88 -13.58 18.35
N LEU A 135 -38.59 -13.58 19.66
CA LEU A 135 -39.58 -13.33 20.71
C LEU A 135 -40.09 -11.89 20.65
N PHE A 136 -39.18 -10.91 20.54
CA PHE A 136 -39.50 -9.50 20.43
C PHE A 136 -40.48 -9.22 19.27
N ILE A 137 -40.20 -9.78 18.10
CA ILE A 137 -41.04 -9.61 16.91
C ILE A 137 -42.39 -10.32 17.09
N ALA A 138 -42.43 -11.52 17.68
CA ALA A 138 -43.69 -12.23 17.95
C ALA A 138 -44.62 -11.43 18.86
N ILE A 139 -44.09 -10.83 19.93
CA ILE A 139 -44.85 -10.01 20.86
C ILE A 139 -45.37 -8.74 20.16
N LEU A 140 -44.55 -8.07 19.33
CA LEU A 140 -45.00 -6.93 18.52
C LEU A 140 -46.15 -7.31 17.58
N CYS A 141 -46.06 -8.47 16.92
CA CYS A 141 -47.13 -8.95 16.05
C CYS A 141 -48.40 -9.25 16.84
N TYR A 142 -48.29 -9.91 18.01
CA TYR A 142 -49.42 -10.25 18.87
C TYR A 142 -50.24 -9.03 19.29
N TYR A 143 -49.59 -7.95 19.77
CA TYR A 143 -50.30 -6.75 20.24
C TYR A 143 -50.74 -5.78 19.14
N HIS A 144 -50.32 -5.98 17.89
CA HIS A 144 -50.68 -5.12 16.77
C HIS A 144 -51.85 -5.68 15.95
N GLN A 145 -51.62 -6.63 15.04
CA GLN A 145 -52.62 -7.19 14.11
C GLN A 145 -52.36 -8.68 13.80
N GLY A 146 -51.73 -9.40 14.75
CA GLY A 146 -51.39 -10.82 14.60
C GLY A 146 -50.54 -11.09 13.35
N LEU A 147 -50.98 -12.04 12.51
CA LEU A 147 -50.26 -12.46 11.31
C LEU A 147 -50.28 -11.46 10.15
N GLU A 148 -51.20 -10.50 10.17
CA GLU A 148 -51.29 -9.43 9.16
C GLU A 148 -50.51 -8.18 9.57
N SER A 149 -49.95 -8.17 10.77
CA SER A 149 -49.11 -7.09 11.28
C SER A 149 -47.95 -6.75 10.35
N ALA A 150 -47.73 -5.46 10.10
CA ALA A 150 -46.55 -4.98 9.38
C ALA A 150 -45.23 -5.33 10.11
N PHE A 151 -45.28 -5.56 11.43
CA PHE A 151 -44.11 -6.02 12.20
C PHE A 151 -43.61 -7.40 11.78
N ARG A 152 -44.41 -8.21 11.06
CA ARG A 152 -43.94 -9.51 10.54
C ARG A 152 -42.74 -9.37 9.60
N TYR A 153 -42.59 -8.22 8.93
CA TYR A 153 -41.44 -7.98 8.06
C TYR A 153 -40.13 -7.82 8.84
N TYR A 154 -40.17 -7.62 10.17
CA TYR A 154 -38.97 -7.59 10.99
C TYR A 154 -38.31 -8.96 11.09
N TYR A 155 -39.05 -10.05 10.91
CA TYR A 155 -38.46 -11.39 10.76
C TYR A 155 -37.48 -11.41 9.58
N MET A 156 -37.85 -10.79 8.46
CA MET A 156 -36.98 -10.67 7.29
C MET A 156 -35.76 -9.81 7.56
N LEU A 157 -35.98 -8.66 8.21
CA LEU A 157 -34.93 -7.70 8.50
C LEU A 157 -33.84 -8.31 9.39
N SER A 158 -34.26 -9.04 10.42
CA SER A 158 -33.35 -9.78 11.31
C SER A 158 -32.58 -10.87 10.56
N LEU A 159 -33.24 -11.62 9.66
CA LEU A 159 -32.57 -12.63 8.83
C LEU A 159 -31.54 -12.04 7.88
N ILE A 160 -31.84 -10.90 7.25
CA ILE A 160 -30.89 -10.16 6.40
C ILE A 160 -29.68 -9.71 7.24
N CYS A 161 -29.92 -9.15 8.43
CA CYS A 161 -28.83 -8.75 9.34
C CYS A 161 -27.99 -9.96 9.75
N CYS A 162 -28.61 -11.09 10.06
CA CYS A 162 -27.93 -12.33 10.40
C CYS A 162 -27.07 -12.84 9.24
N ALA A 163 -27.59 -12.84 8.01
CA ALA A 163 -26.86 -13.26 6.81
C ALA A 163 -25.60 -12.41 6.54
N ILE A 164 -25.69 -11.09 6.78
CA ILE A 164 -24.57 -10.16 6.60
C ILE A 164 -23.51 -10.34 7.68
N ARG A 165 -23.92 -10.58 8.93
CA ARG A 165 -23.00 -10.70 10.09
C ARG A 165 -22.38 -12.08 10.19
N HIS A 166 -23.16 -13.13 10.02
CA HIS A 166 -22.78 -14.49 10.39
C HIS A 166 -22.67 -15.44 9.19
N GLU A 167 -22.14 -16.62 9.47
CA GLU A 167 -22.04 -17.69 8.48
C GLU A 167 -23.44 -18.24 8.10
N PRO A 168 -23.56 -18.92 6.95
CA PRO A 168 -24.80 -19.54 6.51
C PRO A 168 -25.44 -20.45 7.57
N ARG A 169 -24.63 -21.22 8.31
CA ARG A 169 -25.12 -22.14 9.35
C ARG A 169 -25.96 -21.42 10.41
N VAL A 170 -25.41 -20.33 10.96
CA VAL A 170 -26.11 -19.51 11.97
C VAL A 170 -27.38 -18.90 11.36
N THR A 171 -27.30 -18.44 10.11
CA THR A 171 -28.42 -17.82 9.40
C THR A 171 -29.60 -18.80 9.20
N TYR A 172 -29.34 -20.04 8.80
CA TYR A 172 -30.40 -21.06 8.67
C TYR A 172 -30.96 -21.50 10.04
N THR A 173 -30.14 -21.53 11.09
CA THR A 173 -30.67 -21.79 12.45
C THR A 173 -31.53 -20.63 12.96
N THR A 174 -31.17 -19.38 12.65
CA THR A 174 -31.99 -18.20 12.95
C THR A 174 -33.29 -18.25 12.17
N TRP A 175 -33.28 -18.64 10.88
CA TRP A 175 -34.49 -18.87 10.11
C TRP A 175 -35.41 -19.89 10.77
N ALA A 176 -34.90 -21.05 11.17
CA ALA A 176 -35.69 -22.07 11.84
C ALA A 176 -36.32 -21.54 13.14
N LEU A 177 -35.56 -20.80 13.94
CA LEU A 177 -36.05 -20.19 15.18
C LEU A 177 -37.13 -19.14 14.94
N HIS A 178 -36.96 -18.31 13.92
CA HIS A 178 -37.93 -17.30 13.49
C HIS A 178 -39.22 -17.95 12.96
N SER A 179 -39.10 -19.03 12.18
CA SER A 179 -40.24 -19.81 11.70
C SER A 179 -41.00 -20.47 12.85
N VAL A 180 -40.31 -21.08 13.81
CA VAL A 180 -40.94 -21.65 15.01
C VAL A 180 -41.66 -20.58 15.82
N SER A 181 -41.04 -19.41 16.02
CA SER A 181 -41.68 -18.27 16.71
C SER A 181 -42.97 -17.83 16.02
N PHE A 182 -42.94 -17.69 14.69
CA PHE A 182 -44.10 -17.26 13.92
C PHE A 182 -45.22 -18.31 13.84
N VAL A 183 -44.87 -19.60 13.76
CA VAL A 183 -45.83 -20.71 13.86
C VAL A 183 -46.43 -20.78 15.26
N THR A 184 -45.63 -20.56 16.31
CA THR A 184 -46.14 -20.51 17.69
C THR A 184 -47.14 -19.37 17.87
N LEU A 185 -46.86 -18.20 17.28
CA LEU A 185 -47.79 -17.07 17.28
C LEU A 185 -49.15 -17.43 16.66
N PHE A 186 -49.18 -18.20 15.56
CA PHE A 186 -50.44 -18.67 14.95
C PHE A 186 -51.30 -19.46 15.94
N PHE A 187 -50.70 -20.36 16.73
CA PHE A 187 -51.44 -21.16 17.71
C PHE A 187 -51.89 -20.38 18.95
N VAL A 188 -51.18 -19.30 19.29
CA VAL A 188 -51.49 -18.43 20.46
C VAL A 188 -52.57 -17.40 20.13
N LEU A 189 -52.74 -17.03 18.87
CA LEU A 189 -53.74 -16.05 18.45
C LEU A 189 -55.17 -16.59 18.57
N PRO A 190 -56.17 -15.71 18.86
CA PRO A 190 -57.58 -16.10 18.82
C PRO A 190 -57.98 -16.66 17.46
N SER A 191 -58.92 -17.62 17.42
CA SER A 191 -59.32 -18.34 16.21
C SER A 191 -59.71 -17.43 15.04
N GLU A 192 -60.32 -16.27 15.30
CA GLU A 192 -60.67 -15.25 14.29
C GLU A 192 -59.47 -14.69 13.52
N GLN A 193 -58.27 -14.72 14.12
CA GLN A 193 -57.03 -14.19 13.53
C GLN A 193 -56.13 -15.30 12.95
N GLN A 194 -56.53 -16.58 13.06
CA GLN A 194 -55.77 -17.73 12.59
C GLN A 194 -55.91 -17.94 11.08
N LYS A 195 -55.42 -16.98 10.29
CA LYS A 195 -55.43 -17.04 8.82
C LYS A 195 -54.22 -17.82 8.30
N LEU A 196 -54.46 -18.91 7.56
CA LEU A 196 -53.40 -19.74 6.96
C LEU A 196 -52.63 -19.03 5.84
N ALA A 197 -53.30 -18.19 5.06
CA ALA A 197 -52.67 -17.49 3.93
C ALA A 197 -51.47 -16.62 4.34
N PRO A 198 -51.59 -15.66 5.30
CA PRO A 198 -50.43 -14.87 5.75
C PRO A 198 -49.37 -15.73 6.46
N LEU A 199 -49.74 -16.84 7.10
CA LEU A 199 -48.80 -17.78 7.70
C LEU A 199 -47.88 -18.40 6.64
N ILE A 200 -48.48 -19.11 5.67
CA ILE A 200 -47.75 -19.80 4.61
C ILE A 200 -46.93 -18.81 3.78
N LEU A 201 -47.55 -17.68 3.41
CA LEU A 201 -46.87 -16.64 2.62
C LEU A 201 -45.64 -16.11 3.34
N THR A 202 -45.74 -15.78 4.62
CA THR A 202 -44.59 -15.28 5.39
C THR A 202 -43.50 -16.33 5.50
N LEU A 203 -43.84 -17.60 5.78
CA LEU A 203 -42.86 -18.70 5.87
C LEU A 203 -42.09 -18.92 4.57
N VAL A 204 -42.78 -18.88 3.43
CA VAL A 204 -42.16 -18.98 2.10
C VAL A 204 -41.23 -17.78 1.85
N ILE A 205 -41.71 -16.56 2.11
CA ILE A 205 -40.94 -15.34 1.85
C ILE A 205 -39.69 -15.28 2.76
N VAL A 206 -39.79 -15.63 4.05
CA VAL A 206 -38.60 -15.65 4.94
C VAL A 206 -37.60 -16.73 4.53
N LEU A 207 -38.05 -17.88 4.03
CA LEU A 207 -37.15 -18.90 3.48
C LEU A 207 -36.41 -18.37 2.25
N TRP A 208 -37.12 -17.78 1.28
CA TRP A 208 -36.51 -17.21 0.07
C TRP A 208 -35.53 -16.08 0.40
N VAL A 209 -35.89 -15.17 1.30
CA VAL A 209 -34.99 -14.09 1.70
C VAL A 209 -33.78 -14.62 2.46
N THR A 210 -33.94 -15.62 3.32
CA THR A 210 -32.80 -16.27 4.00
C THR A 210 -31.84 -16.86 2.98
N TRP A 211 -32.35 -17.63 2.02
CA TRP A 211 -31.55 -18.23 0.96
C TRP A 211 -30.84 -17.17 0.12
N ALA A 212 -31.59 -16.18 -0.40
CA ALA A 212 -31.04 -15.14 -1.27
C ALA A 212 -30.01 -14.26 -0.57
N SER A 213 -30.32 -13.78 0.65
CA SER A 213 -29.40 -12.94 1.44
C SER A 213 -28.15 -13.72 1.87
N SER A 214 -28.29 -14.99 2.30
CA SER A 214 -27.15 -15.83 2.65
C SER A 214 -26.26 -16.12 1.43
N ALA A 215 -26.85 -16.37 0.26
CA ALA A 215 -26.09 -16.58 -0.97
C ALA A 215 -25.33 -15.32 -1.39
N LEU A 216 -26.00 -14.16 -1.37
CA LEU A 216 -25.40 -12.87 -1.69
C LEU A 216 -24.28 -12.50 -0.71
N ALA A 217 -24.51 -12.62 0.60
CA ALA A 217 -23.49 -12.35 1.62
C ALA A 217 -22.27 -13.27 1.45
N SER A 218 -22.49 -14.54 1.12
CA SER A 218 -21.39 -15.48 0.86
C SER A 218 -20.58 -15.12 -0.38
N LEU A 219 -21.23 -14.66 -1.46
CA LEU A 219 -20.55 -14.18 -2.65
C LEU A 219 -19.73 -12.92 -2.37
N LEU A 220 -20.31 -11.95 -1.65
CA LEU A 220 -19.62 -10.72 -1.28
C LEU A 220 -18.37 -10.98 -0.43
N ARG A 221 -18.45 -11.89 0.55
CA ARG A 221 -17.29 -12.32 1.34
C ARG A 221 -16.21 -12.94 0.46
N ARG A 222 -16.57 -13.89 -0.41
CA ARG A 222 -15.62 -14.53 -1.35
C ARG A 222 -14.92 -13.53 -2.28
N VAL A 223 -15.67 -12.56 -2.82
CA VAL A 223 -15.10 -11.51 -3.68
C VAL A 223 -14.19 -10.60 -2.87
N GLY A 224 -14.60 -10.22 -1.65
CA GLY A 224 -13.78 -9.43 -0.73
C GLY A 224 -12.45 -10.10 -0.40
N ASP A 225 -12.48 -11.39 -0.05
CA ASP A 225 -11.29 -12.19 0.26
C ASP A 225 -10.38 -12.30 -0.96
N ARG A 226 -10.94 -12.63 -2.13
CA ARG A 226 -10.17 -12.74 -3.37
C ARG A 226 -9.52 -11.42 -3.79
N LEU A 227 -10.22 -10.30 -3.58
CA LEU A 227 -9.67 -8.97 -3.86
C LEU A 227 -8.53 -8.63 -2.90
N SER A 228 -8.66 -8.97 -1.62
CA SER A 228 -7.60 -8.79 -0.63
C SER A 228 -6.35 -9.60 -0.99
N ASP A 229 -6.51 -10.86 -1.40
CA ASP A 229 -5.40 -11.73 -1.82
C ASP A 229 -4.70 -11.19 -3.07
N LEU A 230 -5.46 -10.79 -4.09
CA LEU A 230 -4.93 -10.20 -5.32
C LEU A 230 -4.17 -8.90 -5.05
N ASN A 231 -4.68 -8.04 -4.16
CA ASN A 231 -3.99 -6.80 -3.81
C ASN A 231 -2.67 -7.08 -3.08
N ARG A 232 -2.64 -8.10 -2.22
CA ARG A 232 -1.41 -8.53 -1.54
C ARG A 232 -0.38 -9.07 -2.53
N GLU A 233 -0.79 -9.93 -3.46
CA GLU A 233 0.08 -10.46 -4.51
C GLU A 233 0.64 -9.34 -5.40
N LEU A 234 -0.17 -8.33 -5.71
CA LEU A 234 0.25 -7.16 -6.48
C LEU A 234 1.29 -6.32 -5.73
N GLU A 235 1.11 -6.11 -4.43
CA GLU A 235 2.08 -5.41 -3.59
C GLU A 235 3.41 -6.17 -3.47
N ASP A 236 3.35 -7.50 -3.32
CA ASP A 236 4.54 -8.37 -3.30
C ASP A 236 5.29 -8.33 -4.64
N HIS A 237 4.58 -8.42 -5.77
CA HIS A 237 5.20 -8.27 -7.09
C HIS A 237 5.80 -6.89 -7.32
N ARG A 238 5.12 -5.83 -6.84
CA ARG A 238 5.64 -4.46 -6.95
C ARG A 238 6.96 -4.31 -6.21
N THR A 239 7.04 -4.75 -4.95
CA THR A 239 8.26 -4.64 -4.14
C THR A 239 9.41 -5.45 -4.74
N LEU A 240 9.12 -6.64 -5.27
CA LEU A 240 10.11 -7.46 -5.99
C LEU A 240 10.65 -6.77 -7.25
N LEU A 241 9.76 -6.17 -8.05
CA LEU A 241 10.16 -5.45 -9.27
C LEU A 241 10.97 -4.20 -8.94
N GLU A 242 10.58 -3.44 -7.91
CA GLU A 242 11.33 -2.27 -7.45
C GLU A 242 12.75 -2.67 -7.01
N ALA A 243 12.91 -3.78 -6.29
CA ALA A 243 14.23 -4.30 -5.91
C ALA A 243 15.08 -4.72 -7.12
N ARG A 244 14.51 -5.45 -8.09
CA ARG A 244 15.22 -5.86 -9.31
C ARG A 244 15.62 -4.66 -10.18
N ILE A 245 14.76 -3.66 -10.27
CA ILE A 245 15.07 -2.42 -11.02
C ILE A 245 16.24 -1.70 -10.36
N ALA A 246 16.24 -1.59 -9.03
CA ALA A 246 17.35 -0.96 -8.30
C ALA A 246 18.68 -1.70 -8.54
N GLU A 247 18.68 -3.04 -8.44
CA GLU A 247 19.84 -3.88 -8.73
C GLU A 247 20.36 -3.68 -10.17
N ARG A 248 19.50 -3.80 -11.17
CA ARG A 248 19.88 -3.60 -12.58
C ARG A 248 20.36 -2.19 -12.88
N THR A 249 19.79 -1.20 -12.21
CA THR A 249 20.23 0.20 -12.37
C THR A 249 21.65 0.38 -11.84
N LEU A 250 21.98 -0.24 -10.70
CA LEU A 250 23.32 -0.20 -10.14
C LEU A 250 24.33 -0.91 -11.05
N GLU A 251 24.01 -2.12 -11.52
CA GLU A 251 24.86 -2.86 -12.48
C GLU A 251 25.12 -2.05 -13.76
N LEU A 252 24.09 -1.39 -14.29
CA LEU A 252 24.23 -0.52 -15.47
C LEU A 252 25.13 0.67 -15.20
N GLN A 253 25.02 1.31 -14.03
CA GLN A 253 25.87 2.44 -13.64
C GLN A 253 27.33 2.01 -13.51
N GLU A 254 27.60 0.87 -12.89
CA GLU A 254 28.95 0.31 -12.78
C GLU A 254 29.54 -0.02 -14.14
N ALA A 255 28.77 -0.69 -15.01
CA ALA A 255 29.20 -1.00 -16.37
C ALA A 255 29.50 0.27 -17.18
N GLN A 256 28.64 1.29 -17.10
CA GLN A 256 28.86 2.58 -17.74
C GLN A 256 30.12 3.28 -17.22
N ALA A 257 30.36 3.26 -15.90
CA ALA A 257 31.57 3.83 -15.32
C ALA A 257 32.84 3.11 -15.82
N HIS A 258 32.80 1.79 -15.95
CA HIS A 258 33.90 1.01 -16.52
C HIS A 258 34.17 1.35 -17.98
N VAL A 259 33.12 1.43 -18.82
CA VAL A 259 33.26 1.82 -20.23
C VAL A 259 33.85 3.23 -20.34
N LEU A 260 33.31 4.20 -19.59
CA LEU A 260 33.81 5.58 -19.60
C LEU A 260 35.27 5.66 -19.14
N HIS A 261 35.68 4.84 -18.17
CA HIS A 261 37.07 4.74 -17.76
C HIS A 261 37.96 4.18 -18.88
N GLN A 262 37.51 3.13 -19.57
CA GLN A 262 38.23 2.55 -20.71
C GLN A 262 38.39 3.55 -21.86
N GLU A 263 37.33 4.28 -22.21
CA GLU A 263 37.36 5.33 -23.23
C GLU A 263 38.35 6.45 -22.85
N LYS A 264 38.35 6.89 -21.59
CA LYS A 264 39.33 7.87 -21.09
C LYS A 264 40.76 7.38 -21.21
N MET A 265 41.03 6.12 -20.85
CA MET A 265 42.38 5.54 -20.95
C MET A 265 42.83 5.38 -22.40
N ALA A 266 41.92 4.97 -23.30
CA ALA A 266 42.21 4.88 -24.73
C ALA A 266 42.54 6.26 -25.32
N ALA A 267 41.75 7.29 -24.99
CA ALA A 267 42.02 8.67 -25.41
C ALA A 267 43.36 9.18 -24.84
N PHE A 268 43.63 8.89 -23.57
CA PHE A 268 44.91 9.23 -22.93
C PHE A 268 46.09 8.55 -23.63
N GLY A 269 45.95 7.29 -24.06
CA GLY A 269 46.99 6.58 -24.81
C GLY A 269 47.24 7.10 -26.21
N LEU A 270 46.18 7.50 -26.92
CA LEU A 270 46.33 8.15 -28.21
C LEU A 270 47.08 9.49 -28.08
N LEU A 271 46.71 10.30 -27.08
CA LEU A 271 47.38 11.57 -26.79
C LEU A 271 48.84 11.36 -26.36
N ALA A 272 49.12 10.41 -25.47
CA ALA A 272 50.48 10.10 -25.02
C ALA A 272 51.38 9.63 -26.16
N ALA A 273 50.87 8.78 -27.06
CA ALA A 273 51.60 8.34 -28.24
C ALA A 273 51.89 9.49 -29.21
N GLY A 274 50.91 10.38 -29.44
CA GLY A 274 51.09 11.58 -30.26
C GLY A 274 52.16 12.51 -29.68
N ILE A 275 52.06 12.85 -28.38
CA ILE A 275 53.05 13.69 -27.68
C ILE A 275 54.44 13.05 -27.73
N ALA A 276 54.55 11.75 -27.49
CA ALA A 276 55.83 11.08 -27.51
C ALA A 276 56.48 11.08 -28.90
N HIS A 277 55.70 10.99 -29.98
CA HIS A 277 56.22 11.10 -31.33
C HIS A 277 56.66 12.54 -31.63
N GLU A 278 55.81 13.52 -31.34
CA GLU A 278 56.07 14.94 -31.64
C GLU A 278 57.20 15.54 -30.79
N VAL A 279 57.32 15.14 -29.51
CA VAL A 279 58.39 15.61 -28.60
C VAL A 279 59.63 14.73 -28.68
N GLY A 280 59.48 13.44 -28.94
CA GLY A 280 60.60 12.50 -29.11
C GLY A 280 61.47 12.84 -30.32
N ASN A 281 60.86 13.30 -31.41
CA ASN A 281 61.57 13.72 -32.62
C ASN A 281 62.58 14.87 -32.37
N PRO A 282 62.20 16.03 -31.81
CA PRO A 282 63.14 17.11 -31.51
C PRO A 282 64.14 16.72 -30.41
N LEU A 283 63.75 15.94 -29.40
CA LEU A 283 64.69 15.42 -28.39
C LEU A 283 65.79 14.55 -29.00
N THR A 284 65.43 13.70 -29.96
CA THR A 284 66.39 12.84 -30.68
C THR A 284 67.38 13.70 -31.48
N SER A 285 66.89 14.73 -32.17
CA SER A 285 67.73 15.69 -32.88
C SER A 285 68.68 16.44 -31.95
N ILE A 286 68.20 16.92 -30.80
CA ILE A 286 69.02 17.61 -29.80
C ILE A 286 70.05 16.65 -29.19
N SER A 287 69.65 15.41 -28.87
CA SER A 287 70.55 14.38 -28.35
C SER A 287 71.67 14.06 -29.35
N SER A 288 71.36 13.96 -30.64
CA SER A 288 72.36 13.75 -31.70
C SER A 288 73.38 14.90 -31.76
N LEU A 289 72.91 16.15 -31.71
CA LEU A 289 73.79 17.33 -31.68
C LEU A 289 74.69 17.35 -30.43
N VAL A 290 74.13 17.05 -29.26
CA VAL A 290 74.89 16.95 -27.99
C VAL A 290 75.95 15.86 -28.08
N GLN A 291 75.62 14.67 -28.60
CA GLN A 291 76.57 13.58 -28.82
C GLN A 291 77.68 13.96 -29.82
N MET A 292 77.34 14.67 -30.90
CA MET A 292 78.33 15.17 -31.86
C MET A 292 79.29 16.18 -31.23
N LEU A 293 78.77 17.08 -30.39
CA LEU A 293 79.59 18.06 -29.67
C LEU A 293 80.51 17.36 -28.67
N GLN A 294 80.00 16.39 -27.89
CA GLN A 294 80.79 15.60 -26.93
C GLN A 294 81.97 14.84 -27.56
N ARG A 295 81.94 14.55 -28.86
CA ARG A 295 83.02 13.87 -29.60
C ARG A 295 84.16 14.80 -30.03
N ARG A 296 84.00 16.12 -29.93
CA ARG A 296 85.05 17.10 -30.23
C ARG A 296 85.97 17.27 -29.02
N ASP A 297 87.18 17.78 -29.24
CA ASP A 297 88.06 18.21 -28.15
C ASP A 297 87.50 19.49 -27.54
N GLN A 298 87.25 19.48 -26.23
CA GLN A 298 86.55 20.55 -25.51
C GLN A 298 87.18 20.77 -24.14
N ASP A 299 87.09 22.00 -23.64
CA ASP A 299 87.50 22.32 -22.28
C ASP A 299 86.63 21.57 -21.24
N VAL A 300 87.17 21.44 -20.03
CA VAL A 300 86.55 20.68 -18.92
C VAL A 300 85.15 21.19 -18.59
N TYR A 301 84.92 22.51 -18.64
CA TYR A 301 83.65 23.12 -18.30
C TYR A 301 82.58 22.77 -19.34
N THR A 302 82.88 22.89 -20.63
CA THR A 302 81.93 22.55 -21.70
C THR A 302 81.58 21.06 -21.69
N LYS A 303 82.56 20.19 -21.40
CA LYS A 303 82.35 18.74 -21.27
C LYS A 303 81.37 18.39 -20.13
N GLU A 304 81.50 19.03 -18.97
CA GLU A 304 80.61 18.84 -17.82
C GLU A 304 79.18 19.32 -18.12
N LYS A 305 79.03 20.48 -18.80
CA LYS A 305 77.71 20.99 -19.20
C LYS A 305 77.01 20.10 -20.22
N LEU A 306 77.72 19.59 -21.23
CA LEU A 306 77.16 18.65 -22.21
C LEU A 306 76.74 17.32 -21.55
N ALA A 307 77.48 16.84 -20.55
CA ALA A 307 77.09 15.65 -19.78
C ALA A 307 75.78 15.88 -19.00
N LEU A 308 75.62 17.05 -18.37
CA LEU A 308 74.37 17.41 -17.68
C LEU A 308 73.18 17.49 -18.64
N VAL A 309 73.35 18.14 -19.80
CA VAL A 309 72.29 18.23 -20.82
C VAL A 309 71.91 16.84 -21.33
N SER A 310 72.89 15.98 -21.62
CA SER A 310 72.63 14.58 -22.02
C SER A 310 71.80 13.84 -20.97
N GLY A 311 72.17 13.96 -19.68
CA GLY A 311 71.41 13.32 -18.60
C GLY A 311 69.97 13.84 -18.46
N GLN A 312 69.71 15.12 -18.75
CA GLN A 312 68.35 15.65 -18.78
C GLN A 312 67.55 15.13 -19.98
N LEU A 313 68.16 15.02 -21.16
CA LEU A 313 67.52 14.45 -22.35
C LEU A 313 67.13 12.98 -22.11
N ASP A 314 68.01 12.18 -21.52
CA ASP A 314 67.74 10.79 -21.16
C ASP A 314 66.58 10.68 -20.16
N ARG A 315 66.54 11.59 -19.18
CA ARG A 315 65.44 11.64 -18.20
C ARG A 315 64.10 11.98 -18.86
N ILE A 316 64.07 12.96 -19.76
CA ILE A 316 62.84 13.33 -20.48
C ILE A 316 62.36 12.16 -21.38
N GLN A 317 63.29 11.51 -22.10
CA GLN A 317 62.97 10.33 -22.91
C GLN A 317 62.46 9.15 -22.07
N THR A 318 62.95 9.00 -20.84
CA THR A 318 62.47 7.98 -19.90
C THR A 318 61.05 8.30 -19.43
N THR A 319 60.78 9.54 -19.01
CA THR A 319 59.43 9.98 -18.62
C THR A 319 58.41 9.83 -19.76
N LEU A 320 58.80 10.15 -21.00
CA LEU A 320 57.93 9.96 -22.17
C LEU A 320 57.61 8.48 -22.40
N ARG A 321 58.59 7.58 -22.26
CA ARG A 321 58.38 6.13 -22.38
C ARG A 321 57.46 5.60 -21.27
N GLU A 322 57.63 6.06 -20.04
CA GLU A 322 56.77 5.71 -18.91
C GLU A 322 55.32 6.18 -19.13
N LEU A 323 55.12 7.38 -19.67
CA LEU A 323 53.79 7.92 -20.00
C LEU A 323 53.06 7.07 -21.04
N ILE A 324 53.76 6.65 -22.10
CA ILE A 324 53.21 5.75 -23.12
C ILE A 324 52.88 4.39 -22.51
N ASN A 325 53.81 3.82 -21.74
CA ASN A 325 53.62 2.50 -21.12
C ASN A 325 52.43 2.47 -20.16
N PHE A 326 52.21 3.54 -19.40
CA PHE A 326 51.07 3.67 -18.50
C PHE A 326 49.72 3.73 -19.24
N SER A 327 49.73 4.30 -20.44
CA SER A 327 48.54 4.46 -21.27
C SER A 327 48.17 3.23 -22.12
N ARG A 328 49.05 2.24 -22.21
CA ARG A 328 48.79 1.01 -22.96
C ARG A 328 47.73 0.16 -22.24
N PRO A 329 46.74 -0.39 -22.96
CA PRO A 329 45.82 -1.36 -22.39
C PRO A 329 46.59 -2.52 -21.76
N ALA A 330 46.20 -2.95 -20.57
CA ALA A 330 46.74 -4.17 -19.97
C ALA A 330 46.49 -5.34 -20.93
N SER A 331 47.56 -5.91 -21.48
CA SER A 331 47.46 -7.06 -22.38
C SER A 331 47.01 -8.29 -21.60
N THR A 332 45.95 -8.95 -22.05
CA THR A 332 45.51 -10.25 -21.52
C THR A 332 46.36 -11.42 -22.01
N ALA A 333 47.38 -11.17 -22.85
CA ALA A 333 48.29 -12.21 -23.33
C ALA A 333 49.15 -12.75 -22.18
N ARG A 334 48.94 -14.02 -21.82
CA ARG A 334 49.78 -14.72 -20.84
C ARG A 334 51.06 -15.18 -21.52
N THR A 335 52.20 -14.74 -21.02
CA THR A 335 53.53 -15.19 -21.46
C THR A 335 54.29 -15.81 -20.29
N ARG A 336 55.20 -16.75 -20.58
CA ARG A 336 56.14 -17.26 -19.57
C ARG A 336 57.16 -16.17 -19.27
N ILE A 337 57.33 -15.86 -17.99
CA ILE A 337 58.25 -14.84 -17.50
C ILE A 337 59.01 -15.40 -16.30
N ALA A 338 60.28 -15.03 -16.15
CA ALA A 338 61.05 -15.36 -14.96
C ALA A 338 60.62 -14.45 -13.81
N ILE A 339 60.20 -15.06 -12.69
CA ILE A 339 59.72 -14.33 -11.50
C ILE A 339 60.82 -13.39 -10.96
N ALA A 340 62.09 -13.80 -11.05
CA ALA A 340 63.23 -12.99 -10.63
C ALA A 340 63.24 -11.61 -11.32
N ASP A 341 62.94 -11.55 -12.61
CA ASP A 341 62.95 -10.32 -13.40
C ASP A 341 61.83 -9.37 -12.95
N VAL A 342 60.62 -9.90 -12.70
CA VAL A 342 59.48 -9.11 -12.21
C VAL A 342 59.75 -8.55 -10.81
N VAL A 343 60.32 -9.36 -9.92
CA VAL A 343 60.67 -8.92 -8.57
C VAL A 343 61.77 -7.85 -8.63
N GLN A 344 62.76 -8.01 -9.50
CA GLN A 344 63.84 -7.03 -9.67
C GLN A 344 63.33 -5.69 -10.22
N GLU A 345 62.43 -5.73 -11.20
CA GLU A 345 61.76 -4.55 -11.77
C GLU A 345 60.94 -3.83 -10.68
N ALA A 346 60.13 -4.57 -9.92
CA ALA A 346 59.32 -4.04 -8.82
C ALA A 346 60.19 -3.41 -7.71
N LEU A 347 61.31 -4.04 -7.36
CA LEU A 347 62.28 -3.49 -6.40
C LEU A 347 62.98 -2.23 -6.94
N ASN A 348 63.25 -2.15 -8.24
CA ASN A 348 63.82 -0.96 -8.86
C ASN A 348 62.84 0.22 -8.83
N ILE A 349 61.54 -0.02 -9.05
CA ILE A 349 60.49 1.00 -8.91
C ILE A 349 60.33 1.41 -7.44
N ALA A 350 60.31 0.44 -6.51
CA ALA A 350 60.18 0.70 -5.07
C ALA A 350 61.38 1.48 -4.50
N LYS A 351 62.58 1.31 -5.03
CA LYS A 351 63.78 2.11 -4.66
C LYS A 351 63.61 3.60 -4.92
N TYR A 352 62.79 3.97 -5.92
CA TYR A 352 62.50 5.36 -6.25
C TYR A 352 61.50 6.00 -5.27
N TYR A 353 60.69 5.18 -4.60
CA TYR A 353 59.83 5.59 -3.47
C TYR A 353 60.63 5.65 -2.15
N LYS A 354 61.76 6.36 -2.15
CA LYS A 354 62.34 6.83 -0.87
C LYS A 354 61.43 7.94 -0.33
N ARG A 355 60.55 7.56 0.60
CA ARG A 355 59.85 8.44 1.54
C ARG A 355 60.79 9.61 1.95
N PRO A 356 60.39 10.88 1.83
CA PRO A 356 61.08 11.94 2.56
C PRO A 356 61.05 11.55 4.04
N LYS A 357 62.22 11.48 4.68
CA LYS A 357 62.31 11.35 6.13
C LYS A 357 61.50 12.50 6.74
N GLY A 358 60.55 12.14 7.60
CA GLY A 358 59.67 13.10 8.26
C GLY A 358 60.44 14.18 9.02
N ARG A 359 59.84 15.37 9.04
CA ARG A 359 59.72 16.20 10.23
C ARG A 359 58.25 16.42 10.49
#